data_AF-A0A972GJ09-F1
#
_entry.id   AF-A0A972GJ09-F1
#
_cell.length_a   1.000
_cell.length_b   1.000
_cell.length_c   1.000
_cell.angle_alpha   90.00
_cell.angle_beta   90.00
_cell.angle_gamma   90.00
#
_symmetry.space_group_name_H-M   'P 1'
#
loop_
_entity.id
_entity.type
_entity.pdbx_description
1 polymer ?
#
loop_
_entity_poly.entity_id
_entity_poly.type
_entity_poly.pdbx_seq_one_letter_code
_entity_poly.pdbx_strand_id
1 'polypeptide(L)' 'MDQYQVILRAFENEDIRELHRWLNDPVSIVNEQAIGLYKKIGFSIEGQLRKHAFSDGQYYDTYIMGLLASEWNMRCL' A
#
# COMPACT_ATOMS: atom_id res chain seq x y z
N MET A 1 24.21 13.78 -4.29
CA MET A 1 22.90 13.39 -3.75
C MET A 1 22.02 13.11 -4.95
N ASP A 2 21.74 11.84 -5.24
CA ASP A 2 20.93 11.49 -6.39
C ASP A 2 19.51 12.01 -6.21
N GLN A 3 19.02 12.69 -7.23
CA GLN A 3 17.71 13.30 -7.25
C GLN A 3 16.70 12.24 -7.71
N TYR A 4 16.05 11.58 -6.75
CA TYR A 4 15.02 10.61 -7.06
C TYR A 4 13.74 11.32 -7.52
N GLN A 5 13.25 10.95 -8.70
CA GLN A 5 11.94 11.37 -9.17
C GLN A 5 10.93 10.27 -8.84
N VAL A 6 9.99 10.58 -7.94
CA VAL A 6 8.86 9.69 -7.62
C VAL A 6 7.74 9.97 -8.61
N ILE A 7 7.34 8.97 -9.38
CA ILE A 7 6.21 9.04 -10.31
C ILE A 7 5.11 8.13 -9.78
N LEU A 8 3.96 8.71 -9.45
CA LEU A 8 2.75 7.95 -9.10
C LEU A 8 2.00 7.63 -10.39
N ARG A 9 1.76 6.34 -10.66
CA ARG A 9 0.94 5.87 -11.77
C ARG A 9 0.08 4.68 -11.35
N ALA A 10 -0.90 4.33 -12.17
CA ALA A 10 -1.71 3.12 -11.97
C ALA A 10 -0.83 1.86 -12.01
N PHE A 11 -1.23 0.85 -11.25
CA PHE A 11 -0.60 -0.46 -11.24
C PHE A 11 -0.94 -1.22 -12.52
N GLU A 12 0.10 -1.76 -13.17
CA GLU A 12 0.02 -2.55 -14.39
C GLU A 12 0.53 -3.98 -14.14
N ASN A 13 0.28 -4.89 -15.08
CA ASN A 13 0.68 -6.30 -14.95
C ASN A 13 2.20 -6.49 -14.74
N GLU A 14 3.03 -5.60 -15.28
CA GLU A 14 4.49 -5.67 -15.09
C GLU A 14 4.89 -5.43 -13.62
N ASP A 15 4.07 -4.71 -12.84
CA ASP A 15 4.36 -4.35 -11.45
C ASP A 15 4.14 -5.51 -10.48
N ILE A 16 3.44 -6.58 -10.91
CA ILE A 16 3.02 -7.69 -10.05
C ILE A 16 4.20 -8.33 -9.30
N ARG A 17 5.37 -8.47 -9.95
CA ARG A 17 6.55 -9.06 -9.30
C ARG A 17 7.11 -8.17 -8.19
N GLU A 18 7.18 -6.88 -8.43
CA GLU A 18 7.67 -5.90 -7.46
C GLU A 18 6.70 -5.79 -6.29
N LEU A 19 5.39 -5.73 -6.57
CA LEU A 19 4.32 -5.78 -5.57
C LEU A 19 4.40 -7.04 -4.71
N HIS A 20 4.56 -8.20 -5.33
CA HIS A 20 4.70 -9.46 -4.61
C HIS A 20 5.93 -9.45 -3.68
N ARG A 21 7.06 -8.88 -4.14
CA ARG A 21 8.24 -8.75 -3.28
C ARG A 21 7.99 -7.79 -2.12
N TRP A 22 7.43 -6.61 -2.41
CA TRP A 22 7.15 -5.58 -1.42
C TRP A 22 6.16 -6.05 -0.36
N LEU A 23 5.10 -6.77 -0.74
CA LEU A 23 4.11 -7.33 0.19
C LEU A 23 4.69 -8.40 1.13
N ASN A 24 5.77 -9.06 0.73
CA ASN A 24 6.47 -10.07 1.54
C ASN A 24 7.70 -9.51 2.26
N ASP A 25 7.97 -8.20 2.17
CA ASP A 25 9.08 -7.57 2.86
C ASP A 25 8.70 -7.34 4.34
N PRO A 26 9.43 -7.90 5.31
CA PRO A 26 9.16 -7.70 6.74
C PRO A 26 9.16 -6.22 7.16
N VAL A 27 9.89 -5.35 6.45
CA VAL A 27 9.91 -3.89 6.68
C VAL A 27 8.60 -3.21 6.24
N SER A 28 7.90 -3.77 5.24
CA SER A 28 6.60 -3.25 4.79
C SER A 28 5.43 -3.74 5.66
N ILE A 29 5.63 -4.83 6.41
CA ILE A 29 4.57 -5.60 7.08
C ILE A 29 4.04 -4.98 8.39
N VAL A 30 4.62 -3.88 8.88
CA VAL A 30 4.08 -3.19 10.07
C VAL A 30 3.80 -1.75 9.73
N ASN A 31 2.53 -1.38 9.52
CA ASN A 31 2.27 0.03 9.26
C ASN A 31 0.87 0.51 9.59
N GLU A 32 0.49 0.41 10.87
CA GLU A 32 -0.61 1.24 11.40
C GLU A 32 -0.41 2.73 11.07
N GLN A 33 0.85 3.20 11.02
CA GLN A 33 1.19 4.57 10.63
C GLN A 33 0.90 4.85 9.14
N ALA A 34 1.22 3.93 8.23
CA ALA A 34 0.89 4.11 6.82
C ALA A 34 -0.61 4.02 6.56
N ILE A 35 -1.36 3.19 7.31
CA ILE A 35 -2.84 3.21 7.22
C ILE A 35 -3.37 4.61 7.55
N GLY A 36 -2.85 5.25 8.60
CA GLY A 36 -3.20 6.63 8.95
C GLY A 36 -2.84 7.63 7.85
N LEU A 37 -1.67 7.49 7.23
CA LEU A 37 -1.25 8.32 6.10
C LEU A 37 -2.13 8.12 4.86
N TYR A 38 -2.39 6.87 4.47
CA TYR A 38 -3.21 6.55 3.31
C TYR A 38 -4.66 6.99 3.50
N LYS A 39 -5.22 6.87 4.70
CA LYS A 39 -6.53 7.46 5.04
C LYS A 39 -6.56 8.98 4.87
N LYS A 40 -5.50 9.69 5.28
CA LYS A 40 -5.39 11.15 5.07
C LYS A 40 -5.34 11.50 3.58
N ILE A 41 -4.58 10.75 2.79
CA ILE A 41 -4.47 10.92 1.33
C ILE A 41 -5.79 10.56 0.62
N GLY A 42 -6.61 9.72 1.24
CA GLY A 42 -7.99 9.45 0.83
C GLY A 42 -8.35 8.02 0.57
N PHE A 43 -7.38 7.11 0.70
CA PHE A 43 -7.61 5.70 0.51
C PHE A 43 -8.58 5.17 1.57
N SER A 44 -9.46 4.29 1.13
CA SER A 44 -10.40 3.55 1.96
C SER A 44 -9.92 2.12 2.17
N ILE A 45 -10.26 1.52 3.31
CA ILE A 45 -10.01 0.09 3.54
C ILE A 45 -11.10 -0.69 2.82
N GLU A 46 -10.70 -1.54 1.87
CA GLU A 46 -11.60 -2.39 1.09
C GLU A 46 -11.64 -3.83 1.62
N GLY A 47 -10.60 -4.24 2.37
CA GLY A 47 -10.54 -5.57 2.97
C GLY A 47 -9.46 -5.72 4.03
N GLN A 48 -9.60 -6.77 4.85
CA GLN A 48 -8.62 -7.17 5.85
C GLN A 48 -8.39 -8.67 5.76
N LEU A 49 -7.14 -9.07 5.52
CA LEU A 49 -6.70 -10.46 5.55
C LEU A 49 -6.08 -10.75 6.91
N ARG A 50 -6.72 -11.62 7.68
CA ARG A 50 -6.27 -11.93 9.05
C ARG A 50 -5.11 -12.92 9.05
N LYS A 51 -4.05 -12.62 9.80
CA LYS A 51 -2.83 -13.45 9.92
C LYS A 51 -2.24 -13.86 8.56
N HIS A 52 -2.30 -12.96 7.59
CA HIS A 52 -1.90 -13.25 6.21
C HIS A 52 -0.38 -13.19 6.02
N ALA A 53 0.29 -12.24 6.69
CA ALA A 53 1.73 -12.10 6.62
C ALA A 53 2.40 -12.74 7.85
N PHE A 54 3.55 -13.39 7.65
CA PHE A 54 4.38 -13.95 8.72
C PHE A 54 5.78 -13.36 8.65
N SER A 55 6.22 -12.72 9.72
CA SER A 55 7.54 -12.10 9.86
C SER A 55 8.00 -12.17 11.31
N ASP A 56 9.31 -12.31 11.54
CA ASP A 56 9.92 -12.29 12.89
C ASP A 56 9.22 -13.19 13.93
N GLY A 57 8.72 -14.35 13.47
CA GLY A 57 8.02 -15.32 14.34
C GLY A 57 6.57 -14.97 14.67
N GLN A 58 6.00 -13.91 14.09
CA GLN A 58 4.65 -13.43 14.37
C GLN A 58 3.81 -13.32 13.09
N TYR A 59 2.49 -13.50 13.26
CA TYR A 59 1.52 -13.29 12.19
C TYR A 59 0.94 -11.88 12.27
N TYR A 60 0.78 -11.25 11.12
CA TYR A 60 0.23 -9.90 10.96
C TYR A 60 -0.98 -9.91 10.04
N ASP A 61 -1.89 -8.99 10.31
CA ASP A 61 -3.01 -8.71 9.43
C ASP A 61 -2.57 -7.80 8.27
N THR A 62 -3.10 -8.05 7.08
CA THR A 62 -2.87 -7.22 5.89
C THR A 62 -4.14 -6.46 5.55
N TYR A 63 -4.04 -5.14 5.38
CA TYR A 63 -5.15 -4.31 4.94
C TYR A 63 -5.03 -4.01 3.45
N ILE A 64 -6.10 -4.29 2.71
CA ILE A 64 -6.25 -3.90 1.31
C ILE A 64 -6.88 -2.52 1.31
N MET A 65 -6.19 -1.54 0.72
CA MET A 65 -6.66 -0.16 0.63
C MET A 65 -6.73 0.29 -0.82
N GLY A 66 -7.83 0.97 -1.18
CA GLY A 66 -8.10 1.45 -2.52
C GLY A 66 -8.45 2.93 -2.54
N LEU A 67 -8.25 3.56 -3.68
CA LEU A 67 -8.73 4.91 -4.00
C LEU A 67 -9.20 4.89 -5.45
N LEU A 68 -10.47 5.21 -5.67
CA LEU A 68 -11.06 5.21 -7.00
C LEU A 68 -10.54 6.40 -7.80
N ALA A 69 -10.45 6.25 -9.12
CA ALA A 69 -10.04 7.34 -10.02
C ALA A 69 -10.93 8.59 -9.88
N SER A 70 -12.24 8.40 -9.64
CA SER A 70 -13.17 9.50 -9.36
C SER A 70 -12.82 10.25 -8.07
N GLU A 71 -12.39 9.54 -7.03
CA GLU A 71 -12.01 10.12 -5.73
C GLU A 71 -10.67 10.84 -5.80
N TRP A 72 -9.73 10.35 -6.61
CA TRP A 72 -8.47 11.03 -6.90
C TRP A 72 -8.69 12.36 -7.62
N ASN A 73 -9.51 12.36 -8.68
CA ASN A 73 -9.78 13.55 -9.49
C ASN A 73 -10.48 14.67 -8.70
N MET A 74 -11.27 14.35 -7.67
CA MET A 74 -11.89 15.35 -6.80
C MET A 74 -10.93 15.99 -5.79
N ARG A 75 -9.74 15.42 -5.58
CA ARG A 75 -8.75 15.90 -4.58
C ARG A 75 -7.59 16.68 -5.18
N CYS A 76 -7.36 16.60 -6.49
CA CYS A 76 -6.29 17.30 -7.20
C CYS A 76 -6.74 18.61 -7.90
N LEU A 77 -7.82 19.25 -7.43
CA LEU A 77 -8.26 20.58 -7.88
C LEU A 77 -7.65 21.69 -7.03
#